data_AF-A0A078G3Y2-F1
#
_entry.id   AF-A0A078G3Y2-F1
#
_cell.length_a   1.000
_cell.length_b   1.000
_cell.length_c   1.000
_cell.angle_alpha   90.00
_cell.angle_beta   90.00
_cell.angle_gamma   90.00
#
_symmetry.space_group_name_H-M   'P 1'
#
loop_
_entity.id
_entity.type
_entity.pdbx_description
1 polymer ?
#
loop_
_entity_poly.entity_id
_entity_poly.type
_entity_poly.pdbx_seq_one_letter_code
_entity_poly.pdbx_strand_id
1 'polypeptide(L)'
;MGDLMEKARSSLALVDLSKHNFHRTLDSLQESAHSLLLLSVQWKEIEGHFDSTKGLLEDRAKELQAREESLNGRAMELEDKEKELSSVHDSFKAKVDEFEKMEVRFHSECKEALETRKAEFEGFTKRIESMEKELEQQRDLRHEFEPLVSMLGKDKGCSSVATSVDDLVKRNQALARMIPCLDPAKLVLDAIQASLKDFNDSVVLKSCTVLLEKLMEMNLPITWEVNQEATQIGINWISMAKANTNNESLVLCCLLFLAAYGLASVTTREVLLNLLERFLLYDQAPRLFRLLELEHSVYGVVETLKNKEEYLAVLRFICEFRLYKLCPRGRPGALLHAYLISSERAARVPFGTVNLMEAQKARREKIKADATMALECIQERKAEHMFPPKILNKLSLLKNGESAAKRAMEPVHKSLEGRQNTTNAHEAKRQRLTEPITPSGDKIGESGDANQTHPLSTEAKPNNLCGSISITRKETSRA
;
A
#
# COMPACT_ATOMS: atom_id res chain seq x y z
N MET A 1 77.14 -119.69 6.32
CA MET A 1 76.43 -119.00 5.21
C MET A 1 75.04 -118.53 5.63
N GLY A 2 74.16 -119.41 6.17
CA GLY A 2 72.81 -119.02 6.64
C GLY A 2 72.77 -117.84 7.63
N ASP A 3 73.55 -117.90 8.71
CA ASP A 3 73.66 -116.84 9.74
C ASP A 3 73.92 -115.42 9.15
N LEU A 4 74.78 -115.31 8.14
CA LEU A 4 75.04 -114.05 7.42
C LEU A 4 73.81 -113.55 6.62
N MET A 5 73.05 -114.47 6.02
CA MET A 5 71.84 -114.16 5.27
C MET A 5 70.67 -113.79 6.20
N GLU A 6 70.56 -114.43 7.36
CA GLU A 6 69.59 -114.09 8.41
C GLU A 6 69.90 -112.72 9.01
N LYS A 7 71.17 -112.44 9.35
CA LYS A 7 71.62 -111.13 9.81
C LYS A 7 71.36 -110.02 8.79
N ALA A 8 71.62 -110.29 7.50
CA ALA A 8 71.28 -109.37 6.42
C ALA A 8 69.76 -109.11 6.34
N ARG A 9 68.94 -110.16 6.38
CA ARG A 9 67.46 -110.06 6.35
C ARG A 9 66.91 -109.26 7.53
N SER A 10 67.43 -109.49 8.73
CA SER A 10 67.06 -108.73 9.93
C SER A 10 67.50 -107.26 9.85
N SER A 11 68.66 -106.96 9.25
CA SER A 11 69.08 -105.57 9.02
C SER A 11 68.21 -104.86 7.97
N LEU A 12 67.74 -105.56 6.93
CA LEU A 12 66.82 -105.02 5.94
C LEU A 12 65.45 -104.72 6.56
N ALA A 13 64.89 -105.67 7.34
CA ALA A 13 63.64 -105.46 8.06
C ALA A 13 63.70 -104.29 9.07
N LEU A 14 64.86 -104.06 9.69
CA LEU A 14 65.09 -102.89 10.54
C LEU A 14 65.11 -101.57 9.74
N VAL A 15 65.70 -101.57 8.54
CA VAL A 15 65.68 -100.42 7.62
C VAL A 15 64.26 -100.13 7.12
N ASP A 16 63.49 -101.15 6.74
CA ASP A 16 62.09 -100.99 6.31
C ASP A 16 61.20 -100.48 7.46
N LEU A 17 61.37 -100.99 8.68
CA LEU A 17 60.67 -100.49 9.87
C LEU A 17 61.07 -99.04 10.21
N SER A 18 62.36 -98.70 10.09
CA SER A 18 62.85 -97.34 10.29
C SER A 18 62.26 -96.37 9.26
N LYS A 19 62.25 -96.75 7.98
CA LYS A 19 61.62 -96.00 6.89
C LYS A 19 60.12 -95.80 7.12
N HIS A 20 59.39 -96.85 7.49
CA HIS A 20 57.96 -96.78 7.79
C HIS A 20 57.65 -95.84 8.96
N ASN A 21 58.45 -95.90 10.02
CA ASN A 21 58.33 -94.97 11.15
C ASN A 21 58.67 -93.53 10.75
N PHE A 22 59.70 -93.32 9.92
CA PHE A 22 60.09 -92.00 9.42
C PHE A 22 59.01 -91.36 8.55
N HIS A 23 58.39 -92.14 7.65
CA HIS A 23 57.21 -91.72 6.89
C HIS A 23 56.06 -91.31 7.83
N ARG A 24 55.67 -92.17 8.78
CA ARG A 24 54.61 -91.85 9.77
C ARG A 24 54.90 -90.55 10.55
N THR A 25 56.15 -90.30 10.94
CA THR A 25 56.52 -89.04 11.61
C THR A 25 56.51 -87.83 10.67
N LEU A 26 56.82 -88.01 9.39
CA LEU A 26 56.75 -86.96 8.37
C LEU A 26 55.31 -86.59 8.05
N ASP A 27 54.43 -87.59 7.89
CA ASP A 27 52.99 -87.41 7.63
C ASP A 27 52.34 -86.64 8.80
N SER A 28 52.61 -87.06 10.04
CA SER A 28 52.10 -86.39 11.25
C SER A 28 52.67 -84.97 11.42
N LEU A 29 53.94 -84.74 11.05
CA LEU A 29 54.53 -83.40 11.02
C LEU A 29 53.83 -82.52 9.96
N GLN A 30 53.51 -83.06 8.79
CA GLN A 30 52.80 -82.35 7.73
C GLN A 30 51.36 -81.99 8.14
N GLU A 31 50.63 -82.90 8.79
CA GLU A 31 49.31 -82.60 9.37
C GLU A 31 49.39 -81.46 10.40
N SER A 32 50.42 -81.47 11.26
CA SER A 32 50.66 -80.38 12.22
C SER A 32 51.04 -79.04 11.55
N ALA A 33 51.73 -79.09 10.41
CA ALA A 33 52.02 -77.89 9.62
C ALA A 33 50.75 -77.31 8.98
N HIS A 34 49.84 -78.16 8.49
CA HIS A 34 48.56 -77.72 7.94
C HIS A 34 47.67 -77.01 8.99
N SER A 35 47.61 -77.52 10.22
CA SER A 35 46.83 -76.90 11.30
C SER A 35 47.44 -75.58 11.79
N LEU A 36 48.77 -75.47 11.85
CA LEU A 36 49.48 -74.21 12.13
C LEU A 36 49.26 -73.16 11.03
N LEU A 37 49.24 -73.57 9.75
CA LEU A 37 48.94 -72.67 8.64
C LEU A 37 47.49 -72.16 8.69
N LEU A 38 46.53 -73.03 8.99
CA LEU A 38 45.12 -72.65 9.16
C LEU A 38 44.95 -71.65 10.32
N LEU A 39 45.57 -71.92 11.47
CA LEU A 39 45.56 -71.03 12.63
C LEU A 39 46.19 -69.66 12.31
N SER A 40 47.26 -69.62 11.52
CA SER A 40 47.90 -68.38 11.07
C SER A 40 47.00 -67.53 10.17
N VAL A 41 46.18 -68.16 9.32
CA VAL A 41 45.17 -67.46 8.50
C VAL A 41 44.04 -66.93 9.39
N GLN A 42 43.50 -67.75 10.29
CA GLN A 42 42.42 -67.35 11.21
C GLN A 42 42.86 -66.23 12.15
N TRP A 43 44.10 -66.27 12.65
CA TRP A 43 44.66 -65.18 13.46
C TRP A 43 44.66 -63.85 12.68
N LYS A 44 45.09 -63.86 11.42
CA LYS A 44 45.10 -62.66 10.57
C LYS A 44 43.71 -62.10 10.27
N GLU A 45 42.72 -62.96 10.12
CA GLU A 45 41.31 -62.56 9.97
C GLU A 45 40.80 -61.88 11.25
N ILE A 46 41.11 -62.45 12.42
CA ILE A 46 40.78 -61.89 13.75
C ILE A 46 41.50 -60.55 13.98
N GLU A 47 42.78 -60.46 13.65
CA GLU A 47 43.63 -59.26 13.74
C GLU A 47 43.05 -58.12 12.88
N GLY A 48 42.73 -58.39 11.61
CA GLY A 48 42.05 -57.44 10.72
C GLY A 48 40.66 -57.03 11.20
N HIS A 49 39.90 -57.94 11.84
CA HIS A 49 38.63 -57.61 12.48
C HIS A 49 38.80 -56.68 13.69
N PHE A 50 39.84 -56.88 14.52
CA PHE A 50 40.14 -55.98 15.63
C PHE A 50 40.59 -54.59 15.16
N ASP A 51 41.49 -54.50 14.18
CA ASP A 51 41.93 -53.21 13.61
C ASP A 51 40.77 -52.44 12.96
N SER A 52 39.93 -53.13 12.18
CA SER A 52 38.72 -52.54 11.58
C SER A 52 37.74 -52.04 12.65
N THR A 53 37.48 -52.85 13.68
CA THR A 53 36.59 -52.49 14.79
C THR A 53 37.15 -51.30 15.58
N LYS A 54 38.45 -51.27 15.84
CA LYS A 54 39.16 -50.17 16.50
C LYS A 54 39.06 -48.88 15.70
N GLY A 55 39.31 -48.92 14.39
CA GLY A 55 39.18 -47.75 13.51
C GLY A 55 37.76 -47.15 13.54
N LEU A 56 36.74 -48.00 13.45
CA LEU A 56 35.33 -47.59 13.56
C LEU A 56 35.00 -46.97 14.93
N LEU A 57 35.57 -47.48 16.02
CA LEU A 57 35.44 -46.91 17.37
C LEU A 57 36.15 -45.56 17.50
N GLU A 58 37.36 -45.41 16.95
CA GLU A 58 38.10 -44.15 16.94
C GLU A 58 37.40 -43.07 16.13
N ASP A 59 36.87 -43.40 14.94
CA ASP A 59 36.12 -42.45 14.11
C ASP A 59 34.77 -42.07 14.76
N ARG A 60 34.08 -43.03 15.39
CA ARG A 60 32.86 -42.75 16.15
C ARG A 60 33.12 -41.89 17.38
N ALA A 61 34.27 -42.02 18.04
CA ALA A 61 34.67 -41.14 19.13
C ALA A 61 34.90 -39.70 18.65
N LYS A 62 35.59 -39.50 17.51
CA LYS A 62 35.78 -38.18 16.88
C LYS A 62 34.45 -37.53 16.51
N GLU A 63 33.50 -38.28 15.94
CA GLU A 63 32.15 -37.80 15.61
C GLU A 63 31.38 -37.37 16.86
N LEU A 64 31.45 -38.15 17.94
CA LEU A 64 30.79 -37.82 19.21
C LEU A 64 31.39 -36.57 19.85
N GLN A 65 32.71 -36.41 19.87
CA GLN A 65 33.37 -35.21 20.39
C GLN A 65 32.96 -33.95 19.59
N ALA A 66 33.04 -33.99 18.26
CA ALA A 66 32.63 -32.86 17.41
C ALA A 66 31.14 -32.50 17.60
N ARG A 67 30.29 -33.50 17.89
CA ARG A 67 28.88 -33.31 18.21
C ARG A 67 28.67 -32.73 19.62
N GLU A 68 29.48 -33.11 20.60
CA GLU A 68 29.46 -32.56 21.96
C GLU A 68 29.88 -31.08 21.95
N GLU A 69 30.96 -30.74 21.26
CA GLU A 69 31.42 -29.35 21.05
C GLU A 69 30.33 -28.49 20.37
N SER A 70 29.67 -29.03 19.34
CA SER A 70 28.55 -28.37 18.65
C SER A 70 27.32 -28.18 19.56
N LEU A 71 27.01 -29.16 20.41
CA LEU A 71 25.90 -29.04 21.38
C LEU A 71 26.22 -28.02 22.49
N ASN A 72 27.45 -27.97 22.96
CA ASN A 72 27.90 -27.00 23.96
C ASN A 72 27.79 -25.55 23.44
N GLY A 73 28.26 -25.30 22.21
CA GLY A 73 28.09 -24.00 21.56
C GLY A 73 26.62 -23.58 21.40
N ARG A 74 25.73 -24.54 21.08
CA ARG A 74 24.29 -24.30 21.01
C ARG A 74 23.62 -24.10 22.38
N ALA A 75 24.18 -24.65 23.45
CA ALA A 75 23.69 -24.41 24.81
C ALA A 75 23.98 -22.95 25.24
N MET A 76 25.20 -22.45 24.98
CA MET A 76 25.57 -21.05 25.23
C MET A 76 24.69 -20.08 24.40
N GLU A 77 24.47 -20.38 23.12
CA GLU A 77 23.58 -19.57 22.25
C GLU A 77 22.13 -19.51 22.75
N LEU A 78 21.66 -20.54 23.46
CA LEU A 78 20.33 -20.55 24.10
C LEU A 78 20.32 -19.77 25.41
N GLU A 79 21.35 -19.90 26.25
CA GLU A 79 21.49 -19.16 27.50
C GLU A 79 21.53 -17.64 27.27
N ASP A 80 22.24 -17.19 26.23
CA ASP A 80 22.28 -15.77 25.88
C ASP A 80 20.94 -15.27 25.32
N LYS A 81 20.22 -16.10 24.54
CA LYS A 81 18.85 -15.76 24.10
C LYS A 81 17.85 -15.73 25.26
N GLU A 82 18.04 -16.55 26.29
CA GLU A 82 17.22 -16.52 27.51
C GLU A 82 17.42 -15.21 28.28
N LYS A 83 18.67 -14.74 28.42
CA LYS A 83 19.00 -13.42 29.02
C LYS A 83 18.36 -12.26 28.24
N GLU A 84 18.48 -12.26 26.92
CA GLU A 84 17.85 -11.25 26.05
C GLU A 84 16.31 -11.28 26.16
N LEU A 85 15.70 -12.47 26.15
CA LEU A 85 14.24 -12.62 26.33
C LEU A 85 13.78 -12.15 27.71
N SER A 86 14.57 -12.37 28.76
CA SER A 86 14.30 -11.85 30.11
C SER A 86 14.33 -10.31 30.13
N SER A 87 15.37 -9.70 29.54
CA SER A 87 15.45 -8.24 29.41
C SER A 87 14.29 -7.64 28.60
N VAL A 88 13.84 -8.33 27.55
CA VAL A 88 12.67 -7.93 26.75
C VAL A 88 11.37 -8.10 27.55
N HIS A 89 11.24 -9.15 28.36
CA HIS A 89 10.09 -9.36 29.24
C HIS A 89 9.95 -8.25 30.27
N ASP A 90 11.04 -7.90 30.98
CA ASP A 90 11.03 -6.82 31.97
C ASP A 90 10.74 -5.45 31.32
N SER A 91 11.31 -5.19 30.14
CA SER A 91 11.03 -3.96 29.36
C SER A 91 9.56 -3.89 28.88
N PHE A 92 8.96 -5.02 28.52
CA PHE A 92 7.55 -5.09 28.15
C PHE A 92 6.64 -4.90 29.37
N LYS A 93 6.95 -5.57 30.48
CA LYS A 93 6.22 -5.46 31.75
C LYS A 93 6.21 -4.02 32.27
N ALA A 94 7.36 -3.33 32.28
CA ALA A 94 7.45 -1.93 32.66
C ALA A 94 6.56 -1.00 31.80
N LYS A 95 6.35 -1.33 30.52
CA LYS A 95 5.43 -0.59 29.63
C LYS A 95 3.97 -0.93 29.90
N VAL A 96 3.62 -2.18 30.21
CA VAL A 96 2.26 -2.55 30.65
C VAL A 96 1.90 -1.79 31.93
N ASP A 97 2.80 -1.79 32.91
CA ASP A 97 2.69 -1.02 34.15
C ASP A 97 2.58 0.50 33.91
N GLU A 98 3.11 1.04 32.80
CA GLU A 98 2.97 2.45 32.41
C GLU A 98 1.62 2.72 31.71
N PHE A 99 1.19 1.82 30.82
CA PHE A 99 -0.10 1.92 30.13
C PHE A 99 -1.28 1.82 31.10
N GLU A 100 -1.25 0.90 32.07
CA GLU A 100 -2.31 0.78 33.10
C GLU A 100 -2.42 2.07 33.93
N LYS A 101 -1.29 2.66 34.32
CA LYS A 101 -1.26 3.97 35.01
C LYS A 101 -1.75 5.11 34.10
N MET A 102 -1.52 5.04 32.80
CA MET A 102 -2.01 6.02 31.83
C MET A 102 -3.52 5.90 31.61
N GLU A 103 -4.05 4.67 31.53
CA GLU A 103 -5.48 4.38 31.40
C GLU A 103 -6.26 4.88 32.63
N VAL A 104 -5.76 4.59 33.85
CA VAL A 104 -6.38 5.07 35.09
C VAL A 104 -6.39 6.60 35.18
N ARG A 105 -5.30 7.28 34.79
CA ARG A 105 -5.27 8.76 34.70
C ARG A 105 -6.28 9.28 33.69
N PHE A 106 -6.24 8.78 32.46
CA PHE A 106 -7.13 9.19 31.37
C PHE A 106 -8.61 8.99 31.74
N HIS A 107 -8.95 7.88 32.39
CA HIS A 107 -10.31 7.64 32.87
C HIS A 107 -10.74 8.66 33.95
N SER A 108 -9.85 9.05 34.86
CA SER A 108 -10.11 10.10 35.85
C SER A 108 -10.28 11.49 35.20
N GLU A 109 -9.35 11.87 34.32
CA GLU A 109 -9.37 13.15 33.59
C GLU A 109 -10.63 13.28 32.72
N CYS A 110 -11.01 12.24 31.98
CA CYS A 110 -12.26 12.23 31.20
C CYS A 110 -13.51 12.29 32.08
N LYS A 111 -13.50 11.63 33.26
CA LYS A 111 -14.63 11.67 34.20
C LYS A 111 -14.83 13.07 34.80
N GLU A 112 -13.75 13.74 35.21
CA GLU A 112 -13.80 15.10 35.73
C GLU A 112 -14.25 16.12 34.67
N ALA A 113 -13.74 15.99 33.43
CA ALA A 113 -14.19 16.80 32.30
C ALA A 113 -15.67 16.59 31.96
N LEU A 114 -16.17 15.34 32.02
CA LEU A 114 -17.58 15.01 31.75
C LEU A 114 -18.50 15.59 32.83
N GLU A 115 -18.20 15.39 34.11
CA GLU A 115 -19.00 15.96 35.21
C GLU A 115 -18.98 17.49 35.21
N THR A 116 -17.83 18.11 34.89
CA THR A 116 -17.74 19.58 34.70
C THR A 116 -18.67 20.06 33.59
N ARG A 117 -18.60 19.45 32.40
CA ARG A 117 -19.42 19.84 31.25
C ARG A 117 -20.91 19.54 31.44
N LYS A 118 -21.24 18.51 32.21
CA LYS A 118 -22.61 18.19 32.65
C LYS A 118 -23.17 19.28 33.56
N ALA A 119 -22.37 19.81 34.50
CA ALA A 119 -22.77 20.95 35.32
C ALA A 119 -22.93 22.25 34.49
N GLU A 120 -22.08 22.47 33.48
CA GLU A 120 -22.27 23.57 32.51
C GLU A 120 -23.61 23.44 31.77
N PHE A 121 -23.92 22.26 31.22
CA PHE A 121 -25.19 21.99 30.54
C PHE A 121 -26.40 22.19 31.45
N GLU A 122 -26.37 21.71 32.70
CA GLU A 122 -27.45 21.98 33.67
C GLU A 122 -27.61 23.49 33.94
N GLY A 123 -26.50 24.24 33.95
CA GLY A 123 -26.47 25.70 34.01
C GLY A 123 -26.90 26.41 32.71
N PHE A 124 -26.95 25.73 31.55
CA PHE A 124 -27.59 26.23 30.33
C PHE A 124 -29.09 25.95 30.35
N THR A 125 -29.52 24.74 30.72
CA THR A 125 -30.95 24.36 30.83
C THR A 125 -31.72 25.34 31.71
N LYS A 126 -31.21 25.63 32.92
CA LYS A 126 -31.84 26.60 33.86
C LYS A 126 -31.94 28.03 33.32
N ARG A 127 -31.07 28.41 32.37
CA ARG A 127 -31.16 29.71 31.67
C ARG A 127 -32.20 29.67 30.55
N ILE A 128 -32.32 28.56 29.82
CA ILE A 128 -33.37 28.35 28.81
C ILE A 128 -34.74 28.37 29.48
N GLU A 129 -34.95 27.60 30.56
CA GLU A 129 -36.19 27.59 31.35
C GLU A 129 -36.59 29.01 31.82
N SER A 130 -35.60 29.82 32.22
CA SER A 130 -35.84 31.22 32.61
C SER A 130 -36.24 32.11 31.43
N MET A 131 -35.60 31.94 30.26
CA MET A 131 -35.92 32.68 29.04
C MET A 131 -37.27 32.28 28.45
N GLU A 132 -37.64 31.00 28.50
CA GLU A 132 -38.96 30.50 28.09
C GLU A 132 -40.05 31.10 28.97
N LYS A 133 -39.83 31.15 30.30
CA LYS A 133 -40.76 31.77 31.24
C LYS A 133 -40.90 33.28 31.04
N GLU A 134 -39.85 33.97 30.62
CA GLU A 134 -39.88 35.39 30.26
C GLU A 134 -40.57 35.62 28.90
N LEU A 135 -40.35 34.74 27.94
CA LEU A 135 -41.02 34.75 26.63
C LEU A 135 -42.53 34.48 26.75
N GLU A 136 -42.94 33.57 27.64
CA GLU A 136 -44.36 33.29 27.89
C GLU A 136 -45.06 34.51 28.49
N GLN A 137 -44.43 35.20 29.45
CA GLN A 137 -44.93 36.49 29.97
C GLN A 137 -45.04 37.55 28.87
N GLN A 138 -44.08 37.62 27.94
CA GLN A 138 -44.15 38.50 26.77
C GLN A 138 -45.25 38.08 25.77
N ARG A 139 -45.65 36.80 25.75
CA ARG A 139 -46.76 36.31 24.92
C ARG A 139 -48.11 36.58 25.56
N ASP A 140 -48.23 36.46 26.87
CA ASP A 140 -49.45 36.79 27.60
C ASP A 140 -49.72 38.30 27.56
N LEU A 141 -48.69 39.14 27.75
CA LEU A 141 -48.77 40.58 27.48
C LEU A 141 -49.22 40.87 26.04
N ARG A 142 -48.71 40.14 25.04
CA ARG A 142 -49.15 40.29 23.64
C ARG A 142 -50.64 39.95 23.46
N HIS A 143 -51.15 38.94 24.16
CA HIS A 143 -52.58 38.59 24.13
C HIS A 143 -53.48 39.69 24.73
N GLU A 144 -52.98 40.51 25.66
CA GLU A 144 -53.70 41.72 26.13
C GLU A 144 -53.82 42.81 25.03
N PHE A 145 -52.88 42.87 24.08
CA PHE A 145 -52.93 43.79 22.93
C PHE A 145 -53.68 43.23 21.71
N GLU A 146 -53.97 41.92 21.66
CA GLU A 146 -54.66 41.27 20.54
C GLU A 146 -56.05 41.89 20.20
N PRO A 147 -56.88 42.36 21.16
CA PRO A 147 -58.11 43.08 20.84
C PRO A 147 -57.89 44.38 20.05
N LEU A 148 -56.75 45.06 20.24
CA LEU A 148 -56.40 46.28 19.52
C LEU A 148 -55.88 45.97 18.10
N VAL A 149 -55.12 44.88 17.94
CA VAL A 149 -54.72 44.37 16.61
C VAL A 149 -55.97 43.97 15.79
N SER A 150 -56.94 43.32 16.43
CA SER A 150 -58.24 42.98 15.84
C SER A 150 -59.13 44.17 15.47
N MET A 151 -58.84 45.39 15.96
CA MET A 151 -59.47 46.62 15.46
C MET A 151 -58.78 47.15 14.20
N LEU A 152 -57.45 47.03 14.07
CA LEU A 152 -56.72 47.42 12.86
C LEU A 152 -56.99 46.48 11.67
N GLY A 153 -57.30 45.21 11.92
CA GLY A 153 -57.60 44.21 10.89
C GLY A 153 -58.94 44.37 10.16
N LYS A 154 -59.71 45.43 10.40
CA LYS A 154 -61.06 45.64 9.86
C LYS A 154 -61.16 46.84 8.90
N ASP A 155 -60.25 46.94 7.94
CA ASP A 155 -60.45 47.81 6.77
C ASP A 155 -60.50 47.02 5.45
N LYS A 156 -61.23 47.54 4.46
CA LYS A 156 -61.84 46.73 3.40
C LYS A 156 -61.06 46.74 2.08
N GLY A 157 -60.21 45.73 1.92
CA GLY A 157 -60.11 44.91 0.71
C GLY A 157 -59.52 45.50 -0.58
N CYS A 158 -58.85 44.62 -1.34
CA CYS A 158 -58.94 44.60 -2.79
C CYS A 158 -58.67 43.18 -3.32
N SER A 159 -58.81 42.96 -4.61
CA SER A 159 -58.65 41.66 -5.27
C SER A 159 -57.35 41.57 -6.09
N SER A 160 -57.18 40.42 -6.75
CA SER A 160 -56.17 40.12 -7.80
C SER A 160 -54.78 39.67 -7.36
N VAL A 161 -54.11 38.97 -8.28
CA VAL A 161 -52.85 38.24 -8.07
C VAL A 161 -51.67 39.17 -8.27
N ALA A 162 -50.91 39.42 -7.20
CA ALA A 162 -49.54 39.91 -7.28
C ALA A 162 -48.74 39.37 -6.07
N THR A 163 -47.85 38.40 -6.28
CA THR A 163 -46.80 38.05 -5.32
C THR A 163 -45.80 39.19 -5.26
N SER A 164 -46.07 40.16 -4.38
CA SER A 164 -45.23 41.35 -4.23
C SER A 164 -43.78 40.97 -3.92
N VAL A 165 -42.84 41.72 -4.51
CA VAL A 165 -41.40 41.61 -4.20
C VAL A 165 -41.16 41.80 -2.71
N ASP A 166 -41.93 42.68 -2.06
CA ASP A 166 -41.89 42.93 -0.62
C ASP A 166 -42.27 41.68 0.22
N ASP A 167 -43.11 40.81 -0.33
CA ASP A 167 -43.53 39.55 0.31
C ASP A 167 -42.47 38.44 0.16
N LEU A 168 -41.71 38.45 -0.94
CA LEU A 168 -40.48 37.64 -1.06
C LEU A 168 -39.35 38.19 -0.18
N VAL A 169 -39.19 39.51 -0.10
CA VAL A 169 -38.17 40.15 0.75
C VAL A 169 -38.44 39.86 2.23
N LYS A 170 -39.69 39.89 2.70
CA LYS A 170 -40.07 39.50 4.06
C LYS A 170 -39.81 38.02 4.34
N ARG A 171 -40.13 37.11 3.40
CA ARG A 171 -39.76 35.68 3.53
C ARG A 171 -38.25 35.49 3.58
N ASN A 172 -37.50 36.15 2.70
CA ASN A 172 -36.03 36.06 2.67
C ASN A 172 -35.38 36.68 3.91
N GLN A 173 -35.94 37.76 4.49
CA GLN A 173 -35.49 38.32 5.77
C GLN A 173 -35.84 37.41 6.95
N ALA A 174 -37.02 36.78 6.96
CA ALA A 174 -37.39 35.81 7.98
C ALA A 174 -36.45 34.59 7.94
N LEU A 175 -36.23 34.01 6.75
CA LEU A 175 -35.27 32.95 6.53
C LEU A 175 -33.85 33.37 6.92
N ALA A 176 -33.38 34.56 6.53
CA ALA A 176 -32.06 35.06 6.91
C ALA A 176 -31.88 35.28 8.42
N ARG A 177 -32.96 35.56 9.15
CA ARG A 177 -32.97 35.61 10.63
C ARG A 177 -33.06 34.22 11.27
N MET A 178 -33.48 33.21 10.52
CA MET A 178 -33.46 31.80 10.94
C MET A 178 -32.13 31.09 10.63
N ILE A 179 -31.34 31.54 9.64
CA ILE A 179 -30.03 30.95 9.30
C ILE A 179 -29.14 30.67 10.54
N PRO A 180 -29.03 31.56 11.55
CA PRO A 180 -28.21 31.30 12.75
C PRO A 180 -28.74 30.21 13.70
N CYS A 181 -29.98 29.76 13.55
CA CYS A 181 -30.62 28.74 14.40
C CYS A 181 -31.16 27.52 13.63
N LEU A 182 -30.82 27.39 12.35
CA LEU A 182 -31.10 26.20 11.55
C LEU A 182 -29.91 25.22 11.63
N ASP A 183 -30.14 24.02 12.17
CA ASP A 183 -29.18 22.91 12.12
C ASP A 183 -29.06 22.39 10.66
N PRO A 184 -27.90 22.54 9.99
CA PRO A 184 -27.76 22.11 8.60
C PRO A 184 -27.79 20.60 8.41
N ALA A 185 -27.41 19.81 9.43
CA ALA A 185 -27.51 18.37 9.40
C ALA A 185 -28.98 17.94 9.50
N LYS A 186 -29.77 18.54 10.42
CA LYS A 186 -31.23 18.28 10.49
C LYS A 186 -31.94 18.67 9.19
N LEU A 187 -31.62 19.83 8.60
CA LEU A 187 -32.21 20.26 7.32
C LEU A 187 -31.91 19.29 6.17
N VAL A 188 -30.67 18.79 6.07
CA VAL A 188 -30.31 17.79 5.05
C VAL A 188 -31.00 16.45 5.34
N LEU A 189 -31.12 16.06 6.61
CA LEU A 189 -31.82 14.84 7.02
C LEU A 189 -33.32 14.89 6.67
N ASP A 190 -33.98 16.00 6.97
CA ASP A 190 -35.40 16.22 6.69
C ASP A 190 -35.69 16.26 5.18
N ALA A 191 -34.82 16.92 4.40
CA ALA A 191 -34.93 16.91 2.94
C ALA A 191 -34.78 15.48 2.36
N ILE A 192 -33.84 14.70 2.89
CA ILE A 192 -33.59 13.31 2.50
C ILE A 192 -34.74 12.39 2.94
N GLN A 193 -35.30 12.59 4.13
CA GLN A 193 -36.45 11.84 4.66
C GLN A 193 -37.74 12.17 3.89
N ALA A 194 -37.96 13.42 3.51
CA ALA A 194 -39.09 13.83 2.68
C ALA A 194 -39.05 13.16 1.29
N SER A 195 -37.86 13.05 0.69
CA SER A 195 -37.66 12.36 -0.60
C SER A 195 -37.69 10.82 -0.51
N LEU A 196 -37.89 10.23 0.68
CA LEU A 196 -37.71 8.79 0.90
C LEU A 196 -38.71 7.86 0.20
N LYS A 197 -39.75 8.42 -0.41
CA LYS A 197 -40.70 7.68 -1.28
C LYS A 197 -40.25 7.61 -2.74
N ASP A 198 -39.39 8.52 -3.18
CA ASP A 198 -39.11 8.79 -4.59
C ASP A 198 -37.71 8.35 -5.04
N PHE A 199 -36.94 7.61 -4.21
CA PHE A 199 -35.56 7.20 -4.48
C PHE A 199 -35.34 6.20 -5.64
N ASN A 200 -36.37 5.88 -6.41
CA ASN A 200 -36.19 5.29 -7.74
C ASN A 200 -35.84 6.35 -8.81
N ASP A 201 -36.03 7.65 -8.52
CA ASP A 201 -35.64 8.74 -9.41
C ASP A 201 -34.15 9.12 -9.23
N SER A 202 -33.42 9.06 -10.34
CA SER A 202 -32.01 9.48 -10.45
C SER A 202 -31.82 10.98 -10.17
N VAL A 203 -32.81 11.83 -10.45
CA VAL A 203 -32.75 13.29 -10.22
C VAL A 203 -32.78 13.59 -8.72
N VAL A 204 -33.64 12.90 -7.97
CA VAL A 204 -33.74 12.99 -6.51
C VAL A 204 -32.44 12.51 -5.86
N LEU A 205 -31.93 11.34 -6.24
CA LEU A 205 -30.66 10.80 -5.72
C LEU A 205 -29.47 11.74 -5.97
N LYS A 206 -29.36 12.35 -7.17
CA LYS A 206 -28.32 13.34 -7.49
C LYS A 206 -28.42 14.60 -6.63
N SER A 207 -29.64 15.04 -6.32
CA SER A 207 -29.86 16.20 -5.44
C SER A 207 -29.42 15.90 -4.01
N CYS A 208 -29.74 14.71 -3.48
CA CYS A 208 -29.28 14.26 -2.17
C CYS A 208 -27.75 14.07 -2.11
N THR A 209 -27.14 13.55 -3.18
CA THR A 209 -25.68 13.41 -3.32
C THR A 209 -24.98 14.75 -3.10
N VAL A 210 -25.42 15.81 -3.78
CA VAL A 210 -24.82 17.16 -3.66
C VAL A 210 -25.03 17.76 -2.25
N LEU A 211 -26.19 17.54 -1.63
CA LEU A 211 -26.44 17.99 -0.25
C LEU A 211 -25.51 17.30 0.76
N LEU A 212 -25.29 15.99 0.61
CA LEU A 212 -24.39 15.20 1.46
C LEU A 212 -22.92 15.60 1.26
N GLU A 213 -22.48 15.78 0.01
CA GLU A 213 -21.15 16.30 -0.33
C GLU A 213 -20.88 17.65 0.33
N LYS A 214 -21.86 18.55 0.35
CA LYS A 214 -21.75 19.86 1.02
C LYS A 214 -21.78 19.76 2.54
N LEU A 215 -22.60 18.88 3.14
CA LEU A 215 -22.58 18.64 4.58
C LEU A 215 -21.20 18.13 5.05
N MET A 216 -20.59 17.22 4.29
CA MET A 216 -19.21 16.75 4.53
C MET A 216 -18.13 17.82 4.33
N GLU A 217 -18.35 18.83 3.48
CA GLU A 217 -17.45 19.98 3.35
C GLU A 217 -17.56 20.96 4.53
N MET A 218 -18.75 21.13 5.10
CA MET A 218 -18.99 22.01 6.25
C MET A 218 -18.40 21.46 7.55
N ASN A 219 -18.23 20.12 7.66
CA ASN A 219 -17.58 19.44 8.79
C ASN A 219 -18.12 19.90 10.17
N LEU A 220 -19.45 19.96 10.29
CA LEU A 220 -20.14 20.42 11.48
C LEU A 220 -20.30 19.28 12.51
N PRO A 221 -20.27 19.58 13.82
CA PRO A 221 -20.67 18.61 14.84
C PRO A 221 -22.17 18.35 14.73
N ILE A 222 -22.55 17.08 14.59
CA ILE A 222 -23.94 16.65 14.46
C ILE A 222 -24.54 16.42 15.85
N THR A 223 -25.74 16.93 16.08
CA THR A 223 -26.53 16.78 17.31
C THR A 223 -26.94 15.32 17.53
N TRP A 224 -27.08 14.87 18.78
CA TRP A 224 -27.28 13.44 19.08
C TRP A 224 -28.68 12.96 18.62
N GLU A 225 -29.66 13.87 18.65
CA GLU A 225 -31.02 13.69 18.16
C GLU A 225 -31.00 13.38 16.65
N VAL A 226 -30.30 14.22 15.87
CA VAL A 226 -30.13 14.05 14.42
C VAL A 226 -29.34 12.77 14.11
N ASN A 227 -28.33 12.44 14.90
CA ASN A 227 -27.56 11.21 14.73
C ASN A 227 -28.40 9.94 14.98
N GLN A 228 -29.27 9.96 16.00
CA GLN A 228 -30.19 8.85 16.29
C GLN A 228 -31.19 8.61 15.15
N GLU A 229 -31.78 9.68 14.61
CA GLU A 229 -32.71 9.58 13.47
C GLU A 229 -31.97 9.15 12.17
N ALA A 230 -30.79 9.73 11.90
CA ALA A 230 -29.95 9.35 10.79
C ALA A 230 -29.52 7.88 10.87
N THR A 231 -29.28 7.34 12.06
CA THR A 231 -29.00 5.91 12.27
C THR A 231 -30.13 5.01 11.75
N GLN A 232 -31.40 5.35 12.04
CA GLN A 232 -32.56 4.57 11.57
C GLN A 232 -32.68 4.62 10.04
N ILE A 233 -32.50 5.80 9.45
CA ILE A 233 -32.50 5.98 7.99
C ILE A 233 -31.34 5.19 7.36
N GLY A 234 -30.14 5.24 7.94
CA GLY A 234 -28.95 4.52 7.51
C GLY A 234 -29.13 3.00 7.47
N ILE A 235 -29.72 2.39 8.51
CA ILE A 235 -30.01 0.94 8.55
C ILE A 235 -30.92 0.52 7.39
N ASN A 236 -31.97 1.29 7.13
CA ASN A 236 -32.87 1.07 5.99
C ASN A 236 -32.11 1.22 4.65
N TRP A 237 -31.30 2.27 4.51
CA TRP A 237 -30.54 2.56 3.29
C TRP A 237 -29.46 1.52 2.98
N ILE A 238 -28.76 1.00 3.98
CA ILE A 238 -27.83 -0.14 3.83
C ILE A 238 -28.59 -1.36 3.29
N SER A 239 -29.80 -1.60 3.79
CA SER A 239 -30.65 -2.72 3.36
C SER A 239 -31.14 -2.53 1.92
N MET A 240 -31.58 -1.32 1.55
CA MET A 240 -31.95 -0.98 0.17
C MET A 240 -30.78 -1.07 -0.81
N ALA A 241 -29.57 -0.62 -0.42
CA ALA A 241 -28.36 -0.70 -1.24
C ALA A 241 -27.91 -2.15 -1.47
N LYS A 242 -28.01 -3.02 -0.45
CA LYS A 242 -27.77 -4.47 -0.57
C LYS A 242 -28.77 -5.16 -1.50
N ALA A 243 -30.05 -4.79 -1.44
CA ALA A 243 -31.07 -5.35 -2.32
C ALA A 243 -30.92 -4.87 -3.77
N ASN A 244 -30.55 -3.61 -3.97
CA ASN A 244 -30.53 -2.93 -5.27
C ASN A 244 -29.10 -2.60 -5.75
N THR A 245 -28.17 -3.56 -5.67
CA THR A 245 -26.74 -3.30 -6.02
C THR A 245 -26.52 -2.78 -7.45
N ASN A 246 -27.49 -2.94 -8.35
CA ASN A 246 -27.45 -2.42 -9.72
C ASN A 246 -27.75 -0.91 -9.82
N ASN A 247 -28.31 -0.29 -8.79
CA ASN A 247 -28.55 1.16 -8.75
C ASN A 247 -27.35 1.88 -8.12
N GLU A 248 -26.34 2.16 -8.93
CA GLU A 248 -25.10 2.82 -8.48
C GLU A 248 -25.35 4.19 -7.82
N SER A 249 -26.37 4.93 -8.27
CA SER A 249 -26.74 6.22 -7.66
C SER A 249 -27.26 6.04 -6.23
N LEU A 250 -28.05 5.00 -5.97
CA LEU A 250 -28.56 4.68 -4.62
C LEU A 250 -27.45 4.19 -3.70
N VAL A 251 -26.57 3.30 -4.18
CA VAL A 251 -25.44 2.80 -3.39
C VAL A 251 -24.46 3.94 -3.05
N LEU A 252 -24.15 4.81 -4.01
CA LEU A 252 -23.27 5.97 -3.77
C LEU A 252 -23.90 6.97 -2.80
N CYS A 253 -25.18 7.31 -2.98
CA CYS A 253 -25.91 8.18 -2.05
C CYS A 253 -25.95 7.59 -0.62
N CYS A 254 -26.05 6.26 -0.49
CA CYS A 254 -25.96 5.54 0.78
C CYS A 254 -24.57 5.62 1.42
N LEU A 255 -23.50 5.40 0.67
CA LEU A 255 -22.13 5.55 1.16
C LEU A 255 -21.82 6.99 1.61
N LEU A 256 -22.31 7.99 0.86
CA LEU A 256 -22.20 9.40 1.22
C LEU A 256 -23.03 9.77 2.45
N PHE A 257 -24.21 9.18 2.62
CA PHE A 257 -25.04 9.37 3.81
C PHE A 257 -24.35 8.84 5.06
N LEU A 258 -23.84 7.60 5.01
CA LEU A 258 -23.11 7.02 6.14
C LEU A 258 -21.85 7.81 6.48
N ALA A 259 -21.12 8.30 5.47
CA ALA A 259 -19.94 9.14 5.66
C ALA A 259 -20.26 10.53 6.22
N ALA A 260 -21.37 11.15 5.79
CA ALA A 260 -21.77 12.49 6.25
C ALA A 260 -22.26 12.50 7.71
N TYR A 261 -22.97 11.46 8.14
CA TYR A 261 -23.51 11.36 9.51
C TYR A 261 -22.60 10.57 10.49
N GLY A 262 -21.41 10.13 10.05
CA GLY A 262 -20.46 9.38 10.89
C GLY A 262 -20.92 7.96 11.24
N LEU A 263 -21.79 7.36 10.43
CA LEU A 263 -22.51 6.11 10.72
C LEU A 263 -21.75 4.85 10.30
N ALA A 264 -20.41 4.91 10.26
CA ALA A 264 -19.56 3.77 9.86
C ALA A 264 -19.79 2.53 10.74
N SER A 265 -20.01 2.74 12.04
CA SER A 265 -20.27 1.72 13.06
C SER A 265 -21.64 1.02 12.96
N VAL A 266 -22.56 1.57 12.16
CA VAL A 266 -23.92 1.01 11.96
C VAL A 266 -23.89 -0.26 11.08
N THR A 267 -22.75 -0.57 10.46
CA THR A 267 -22.60 -1.79 9.66
C THR A 267 -21.18 -2.34 9.70
N THR A 268 -20.97 -3.55 9.16
CA THR A 268 -19.66 -4.21 9.21
C THR A 268 -18.73 -3.69 8.11
N ARG A 269 -17.42 -3.76 8.34
CA ARG A 269 -16.40 -3.25 7.40
C ARG A 269 -16.45 -3.98 6.06
N GLU A 270 -16.76 -5.27 6.08
CA GLU A 270 -16.90 -6.14 4.90
C GLU A 270 -18.09 -5.70 4.03
N VAL A 271 -19.18 -5.25 4.64
CA VAL A 271 -20.33 -4.67 3.95
C VAL A 271 -19.94 -3.36 3.27
N LEU A 272 -19.28 -2.45 3.98
CA LEU A 272 -18.84 -1.16 3.42
C LEU A 272 -17.87 -1.38 2.25
N LEU A 273 -16.90 -2.28 2.39
CA LEU A 273 -15.94 -2.61 1.34
C LEU A 273 -16.60 -3.21 0.09
N ASN A 274 -17.58 -4.10 0.26
CA ASN A 274 -18.35 -4.67 -0.86
C ASN A 274 -19.14 -3.59 -1.62
N LEU A 275 -19.80 -2.68 -0.90
CA LEU A 275 -20.53 -1.56 -1.50
C LEU A 275 -19.58 -0.57 -2.20
N LEU A 276 -18.38 -0.35 -1.65
CA LEU A 276 -17.36 0.56 -2.20
C LEU A 276 -16.58 0.01 -3.39
N GLU A 277 -16.53 -1.32 -3.62
CA GLU A 277 -15.67 -1.94 -4.63
C GLU A 277 -15.91 -1.38 -6.05
N ARG A 278 -17.17 -1.08 -6.39
CA ARG A 278 -17.54 -0.49 -7.69
C ARG A 278 -17.09 0.97 -7.85
N PHE A 279 -16.93 1.68 -6.74
CA PHE A 279 -16.63 3.11 -6.70
C PHE A 279 -15.13 3.42 -6.58
N LEU A 280 -14.24 2.42 -6.53
CA LEU A 280 -12.80 2.61 -6.30
C LEU A 280 -12.09 3.55 -7.29
N LEU A 281 -12.67 3.78 -8.48
CA LEU A 281 -12.15 4.73 -9.48
C LEU A 281 -12.66 6.17 -9.29
N TYR A 282 -13.75 6.37 -8.53
CA TYR A 282 -14.40 7.66 -8.34
C TYR A 282 -13.52 8.59 -7.51
N ASP A 283 -13.55 9.88 -7.87
CA ASP A 283 -12.76 10.96 -7.28
C ASP A 283 -12.89 11.05 -5.75
N GLN A 284 -14.07 10.73 -5.23
CA GLN A 284 -14.39 10.77 -3.81
C GLN A 284 -14.08 9.50 -3.01
N ALA A 285 -13.72 8.39 -3.67
CA ALA A 285 -13.51 7.10 -2.99
C ALA A 285 -12.47 7.16 -1.84
N PRO A 286 -11.31 7.85 -1.96
CA PRO A 286 -10.38 7.95 -0.84
C PRO A 286 -10.96 8.69 0.38
N ARG A 287 -11.76 9.74 0.15
CA ARG A 287 -12.42 10.52 1.21
C ARG A 287 -13.50 9.68 1.90
N LEU A 288 -14.26 8.88 1.14
CA LEU A 288 -15.20 7.89 1.69
C LEU A 288 -14.49 6.84 2.56
N PHE A 289 -13.37 6.27 2.10
CA PHE A 289 -12.59 5.29 2.89
C PHE A 289 -12.10 5.87 4.23
N ARG A 290 -11.79 7.18 4.27
CA ARG A 290 -11.41 7.90 5.50
C ARG A 290 -12.60 8.09 6.43
N LEU A 291 -13.70 8.64 5.92
CA LEU A 291 -14.91 8.94 6.70
C LEU A 291 -15.67 7.68 7.15
N LEU A 292 -15.39 6.53 6.54
CA LEU A 292 -15.96 5.21 6.88
C LEU A 292 -14.99 4.31 7.66
N GLU A 293 -13.89 4.86 8.19
CA GLU A 293 -12.89 4.17 9.03
C GLU A 293 -12.20 2.94 8.38
N LEU A 294 -12.13 2.90 7.05
CA LEU A 294 -11.60 1.77 6.30
C LEU A 294 -10.09 1.83 6.06
N GLU A 295 -9.35 2.70 6.78
CA GLU A 295 -7.93 3.00 6.52
C GLU A 295 -7.04 1.74 6.45
N HIS A 296 -7.30 0.76 7.31
CA HIS A 296 -6.61 -0.54 7.36
C HIS A 296 -6.65 -1.33 6.03
N SER A 297 -7.72 -1.17 5.24
CA SER A 297 -7.93 -1.87 3.96
C SER A 297 -7.27 -1.17 2.77
N VAL A 298 -6.91 0.11 2.90
CA VAL A 298 -6.40 0.96 1.80
C VAL A 298 -5.14 0.37 1.18
N TYR A 299 -4.33 -0.36 1.94
CA TYR A 299 -3.16 -1.10 1.45
C TYR A 299 -3.53 -2.04 0.30
N GLY A 300 -4.46 -2.97 0.53
CA GLY A 300 -4.88 -3.99 -0.44
C GLY A 300 -5.64 -3.41 -1.62
N VAL A 301 -6.43 -2.34 -1.39
CA VAL A 301 -7.09 -1.57 -2.45
C VAL A 301 -6.06 -0.92 -3.38
N VAL A 302 -5.04 -0.27 -2.82
CA VAL A 302 -3.97 0.39 -3.59
C VAL A 302 -3.12 -0.62 -4.37
N GLU A 303 -2.86 -1.82 -3.84
CA GLU A 303 -2.21 -2.89 -4.61
C GLU A 303 -3.10 -3.44 -5.73
N THR A 304 -4.38 -3.67 -5.46
CA THR A 304 -5.36 -4.13 -6.46
C THR A 304 -5.48 -3.14 -7.63
N LEU A 305 -5.51 -1.83 -7.35
CA LEU A 305 -5.55 -0.80 -8.37
C LEU A 305 -4.24 -0.71 -9.19
N LYS A 306 -3.06 -0.86 -8.57
CA LYS A 306 -1.78 -0.97 -9.31
C LYS A 306 -1.78 -2.15 -10.28
N ASN A 307 -2.28 -3.30 -9.84
CA ASN A 307 -2.32 -4.53 -10.65
C ASN A 307 -3.28 -4.42 -11.84
N LYS A 308 -4.31 -3.55 -11.74
CA LYS A 308 -5.20 -3.16 -12.85
C LYS A 308 -4.66 -2.01 -13.71
N GLU A 309 -3.46 -1.50 -13.41
CA GLU A 309 -2.86 -0.29 -13.99
C GLU A 309 -3.67 1.02 -13.80
N GLU A 310 -4.54 1.08 -12.78
CA GLU A 310 -5.42 2.21 -12.48
C GLU A 310 -4.68 3.34 -11.71
N TYR A 311 -3.59 3.82 -12.29
CA TYR A 311 -2.64 4.71 -11.63
C TYR A 311 -3.22 6.05 -11.16
N LEU A 312 -4.29 6.56 -11.79
CA LEU A 312 -4.96 7.78 -11.33
C LEU A 312 -5.72 7.54 -10.03
N ALA A 313 -6.42 6.40 -9.89
CA ALA A 313 -7.05 6.00 -8.63
C ALA A 313 -5.99 5.75 -7.54
N VAL A 314 -4.88 5.07 -7.88
CA VAL A 314 -3.73 4.90 -6.98
C VAL A 314 -3.17 6.24 -6.50
N LEU A 315 -3.04 7.23 -7.39
CA LEU A 315 -2.59 8.59 -7.04
C LEU A 315 -3.56 9.27 -6.07
N ARG A 316 -4.87 9.19 -6.32
CA ARG A 316 -5.93 9.74 -5.46
C ARG A 316 -5.84 9.18 -4.03
N PHE A 317 -5.76 7.86 -3.88
CA PHE A 317 -5.58 7.21 -2.57
C PHE A 317 -4.26 7.59 -1.88
N ILE A 318 -3.14 7.61 -2.62
CA ILE A 318 -1.82 7.93 -2.03
C ILE A 318 -1.73 9.41 -1.59
N CYS A 319 -2.36 10.34 -2.31
CA CYS A 319 -2.43 11.75 -1.91
C CYS A 319 -3.33 11.94 -0.67
N GLU A 320 -4.50 11.30 -0.63
CA GLU A 320 -5.44 11.41 0.50
C GLU A 320 -4.86 10.89 1.82
N PHE A 321 -4.30 9.68 1.81
CA PHE A 321 -3.76 9.01 2.99
C PHE A 321 -2.25 9.27 3.22
N ARG A 322 -1.61 10.08 2.36
CA ARG A 322 -0.18 10.43 2.41
C ARG A 322 0.78 9.22 2.42
N LEU A 323 0.37 8.11 1.79
CA LEU A 323 1.01 6.79 1.91
C LEU A 323 2.28 6.64 1.04
N TYR A 324 3.32 7.40 1.36
CA TYR A 324 4.62 7.38 0.65
C TYR A 324 5.23 5.97 0.52
N LYS A 325 5.02 5.09 1.53
CA LYS A 325 5.49 3.69 1.54
C LYS A 325 4.91 2.86 0.38
N LEU A 326 3.71 3.20 -0.11
CA LEU A 326 3.03 2.46 -1.18
C LEU A 326 3.44 2.91 -2.60
N CYS A 327 4.25 3.97 -2.71
CA CYS A 327 4.79 4.41 -3.99
C CYS A 327 5.88 3.43 -4.48
N PRO A 328 6.09 3.27 -5.80
CA PRO A 328 7.18 2.44 -6.31
C PRO A 328 8.53 2.86 -5.73
N ARG A 329 9.27 1.90 -5.15
CA ARG A 329 10.55 2.13 -4.43
C ARG A 329 10.44 3.18 -3.29
N GLY A 330 9.26 3.35 -2.70
CA GLY A 330 8.98 4.33 -1.63
C GLY A 330 9.02 5.80 -2.07
N ARG A 331 8.95 6.09 -3.37
CA ARG A 331 9.14 7.45 -3.92
C ARG A 331 7.90 7.94 -4.70
N PRO A 332 7.15 8.94 -4.22
CA PRO A 332 5.97 9.46 -4.93
C PRO A 332 6.23 9.92 -6.37
N GLY A 333 7.42 10.48 -6.64
CA GLY A 333 7.82 10.81 -8.03
C GLY A 333 7.91 9.58 -8.96
N ALA A 334 8.22 8.39 -8.44
CA ALA A 334 8.26 7.16 -9.23
C ALA A 334 6.85 6.66 -9.60
N LEU A 335 5.83 6.97 -8.79
CA LEU A 335 4.42 6.70 -9.12
C LEU A 335 3.98 7.54 -10.32
N LEU A 336 4.28 8.84 -10.31
CA LEU A 336 3.97 9.74 -11.43
C LEU A 336 4.74 9.35 -12.71
N HIS A 337 5.98 8.88 -12.59
CA HIS A 337 6.69 8.30 -13.72
C HIS A 337 6.02 7.04 -14.26
N ALA A 338 5.53 6.12 -13.41
CA ALA A 338 4.80 4.93 -13.84
C ALA A 338 3.47 5.29 -14.54
N TYR A 339 2.72 6.25 -14.01
CA TYR A 339 1.48 6.76 -14.62
C TYR A 339 1.71 7.36 -16.01
N LEU A 340 2.74 8.20 -16.18
CA LEU A 340 3.06 8.77 -17.49
C LEU A 340 3.50 7.70 -18.49
N ILE A 341 4.18 6.63 -18.04
CA ILE A 341 4.58 5.49 -18.87
C ILE A 341 3.37 4.61 -19.25
N SER A 342 2.42 4.38 -18.34
CA SER A 342 1.20 3.63 -18.67
C SER A 342 0.29 4.43 -19.61
N SER A 343 0.11 5.74 -19.37
CA SER A 343 -0.55 6.68 -20.28
C SER A 343 0.07 6.64 -21.68
N GLU A 344 1.40 6.77 -21.78
CA GLU A 344 2.12 6.73 -23.06
C GLU A 344 1.97 5.38 -23.78
N ARG A 345 2.05 4.25 -23.06
CA ARG A 345 1.81 2.91 -23.61
C ARG A 345 0.37 2.76 -24.11
N ALA A 346 -0.60 3.19 -23.32
CA ALA A 346 -2.03 3.24 -23.66
C ALA A 346 -2.40 4.37 -24.64
N ALA A 347 -1.39 5.02 -25.24
CA ALA A 347 -1.51 5.99 -26.33
C ALA A 347 -0.62 5.60 -27.53
N ARG A 348 -0.05 4.38 -27.56
CA ARG A 348 0.72 3.88 -28.71
C ARG A 348 -0.20 3.55 -29.88
N VAL A 349 0.25 3.94 -31.06
CA VAL A 349 -0.47 3.76 -32.33
C VAL A 349 -0.10 2.40 -32.93
N PRO A 350 -1.07 1.55 -33.34
CA PRO A 350 -0.78 0.29 -34.03
C PRO A 350 -0.05 0.51 -35.36
N PHE A 351 0.85 -0.43 -35.70
CA PHE A 351 1.54 -0.43 -36.99
C PHE A 351 0.52 -0.55 -38.14
N GLY A 352 0.66 0.29 -39.17
CA GLY A 352 -0.28 0.35 -40.30
C GLY A 352 -1.49 1.29 -40.13
N THR A 353 -1.55 2.11 -39.07
CA THR A 353 -2.60 3.14 -38.91
C THR A 353 -2.47 4.22 -39.99
N VAL A 354 -3.52 4.38 -40.81
CA VAL A 354 -3.55 5.25 -42.01
C VAL A 354 -3.28 6.73 -41.66
N ASN A 355 -3.86 7.24 -40.57
CA ASN A 355 -3.78 8.65 -40.18
C ASN A 355 -2.77 8.89 -39.04
N LEU A 356 -1.48 8.62 -39.31
CA LEU A 356 -0.40 8.75 -38.32
C LEU A 356 -0.36 10.10 -37.59
N MET A 357 -0.62 11.21 -38.30
CA MET A 357 -0.57 12.56 -37.73
C MET A 357 -1.70 12.82 -36.73
N GLU A 358 -2.91 12.31 -36.99
CA GLU A 358 -4.05 12.41 -36.06
C GLU A 358 -3.81 11.55 -34.82
N ALA A 359 -3.29 10.33 -35.01
CA ALA A 359 -2.96 9.44 -33.90
C ALA A 359 -1.83 10.03 -33.01
N GLN A 360 -0.84 10.73 -33.60
CA GLN A 360 0.16 11.50 -32.86
C GLN A 360 -0.39 12.77 -32.18
N LYS A 361 -1.46 13.37 -32.71
CA LYS A 361 -2.18 14.46 -32.06
C LYS A 361 -2.94 13.93 -30.83
N ALA A 362 -3.78 12.90 -31.01
CA ALA A 362 -4.54 12.26 -29.95
C ALA A 362 -3.65 11.74 -28.80
N ARG A 363 -2.48 11.15 -29.10
CA ARG A 363 -1.48 10.76 -28.08
C ARG A 363 -1.00 11.94 -27.24
N ARG A 364 -0.72 13.10 -27.87
CA ARG A 364 -0.29 14.30 -27.14
C ARG A 364 -1.41 14.91 -26.31
N GLU A 365 -2.64 14.91 -26.83
CA GLU A 365 -3.83 15.38 -26.12
C GLU A 365 -4.16 14.50 -24.91
N LYS A 366 -4.06 13.17 -25.04
CA LYS A 366 -4.18 12.22 -23.92
C LYS A 366 -3.11 12.44 -22.84
N ILE A 367 -1.82 12.49 -23.21
CA ILE A 367 -0.73 12.72 -22.24
C ILE A 367 -0.89 14.09 -21.54
N LYS A 368 -1.39 15.12 -22.25
CA LYS A 368 -1.74 16.42 -21.67
C LYS A 368 -2.91 16.31 -20.68
N ALA A 369 -3.97 15.57 -21.01
CA ALA A 369 -5.10 15.34 -20.13
C ALA A 369 -4.68 14.57 -18.86
N ASP A 370 -3.94 13.46 -19.01
CA ASP A 370 -3.41 12.68 -17.89
C ASP A 370 -2.50 13.53 -16.98
N ALA A 371 -1.60 14.35 -17.56
CA ALA A 371 -0.76 15.27 -16.79
C ALA A 371 -1.56 16.40 -16.10
N THR A 372 -2.75 16.73 -16.63
CA THR A 372 -3.67 17.72 -16.07
C THR A 372 -4.41 17.13 -14.85
N MET A 373 -5.02 15.95 -15.01
CA MET A 373 -5.68 15.20 -13.94
C MET A 373 -4.75 14.90 -12.75
N ALA A 374 -3.48 14.56 -13.01
CA ALA A 374 -2.50 14.36 -11.94
C ALA A 374 -2.15 15.63 -11.18
N LEU A 375 -2.08 16.79 -11.84
CA LEU A 375 -1.82 18.07 -11.15
C LEU A 375 -3.01 18.48 -10.29
N GLU A 376 -4.23 18.42 -10.83
CA GLU A 376 -5.45 18.75 -10.10
C GLU A 376 -5.63 17.84 -8.88
N CYS A 377 -5.50 16.52 -9.03
CA CYS A 377 -5.55 15.55 -7.93
C CYS A 377 -4.53 15.83 -6.80
N ILE A 378 -3.36 16.40 -7.12
CA ILE A 378 -2.32 16.74 -6.13
C ILE A 378 -2.66 18.08 -5.45
N GLN A 379 -3.15 19.05 -6.20
CA GLN A 379 -3.48 20.40 -5.72
C GLN A 379 -4.73 20.43 -4.82
N GLU A 380 -5.81 19.75 -5.23
CA GLU A 380 -7.04 19.60 -4.45
C GLU A 380 -6.77 19.03 -3.05
N ARG A 381 -5.83 18.07 -2.97
CA ARG A 381 -5.45 17.36 -1.73
C ARG A 381 -4.25 17.99 -1.02
N LYS A 382 -3.74 19.13 -1.49
CA LYS A 382 -2.60 19.89 -0.93
C LYS A 382 -1.36 19.00 -0.71
N ALA A 383 -1.14 18.09 -1.65
CA ALA A 383 -0.17 16.99 -1.58
C ALA A 383 1.16 17.31 -2.30
N GLU A 384 1.36 18.52 -2.82
CA GLU A 384 2.53 18.94 -3.61
C GLU A 384 3.84 18.62 -2.90
N HIS A 385 3.88 18.84 -1.58
CA HIS A 385 5.02 18.58 -0.71
C HIS A 385 5.50 17.12 -0.69
N MET A 386 4.67 16.16 -1.11
CA MET A 386 5.04 14.74 -1.25
C MET A 386 5.87 14.48 -2.52
N PHE A 387 5.81 15.36 -3.52
CA PHE A 387 6.36 15.12 -4.85
C PHE A 387 7.59 15.99 -5.14
N PRO A 388 8.69 15.44 -5.69
CA PRO A 388 9.85 16.24 -6.06
C PRO A 388 9.48 17.38 -7.03
N PRO A 389 9.90 18.64 -6.81
CA PRO A 389 9.55 19.76 -7.69
C PRO A 389 9.89 19.51 -9.17
N LYS A 390 10.92 18.72 -9.47
CA LYS A 390 11.31 18.30 -10.83
C LYS A 390 10.21 17.52 -11.57
N ILE A 391 9.41 16.67 -10.89
CA ILE A 391 8.33 15.92 -11.54
C ILE A 391 7.05 16.75 -11.68
N LEU A 392 6.76 17.62 -10.70
CA LEU A 392 5.65 18.58 -10.80
C LEU A 392 5.88 19.56 -11.96
N ASN A 393 7.09 20.13 -12.08
CA ASN A 393 7.46 20.99 -13.20
C ASN A 393 7.34 20.27 -14.56
N LYS A 394 7.68 18.96 -14.63
CA LYS A 394 7.49 18.16 -15.84
C LYS A 394 6.00 18.00 -16.19
N LEU A 395 5.12 17.75 -15.21
CA LEU A 395 3.67 17.71 -15.44
C LEU A 395 3.14 19.07 -15.94
N SER A 396 3.59 20.19 -15.35
CA SER A 396 3.21 21.54 -15.79
C SER A 396 3.63 21.84 -17.23
N LEU A 397 4.82 21.40 -17.64
CA LEU A 397 5.27 21.48 -19.04
C LEU A 397 4.41 20.62 -19.98
N LEU A 398 3.98 19.42 -19.56
CA LEU A 398 3.08 18.56 -20.34
C LEU A 398 1.66 19.15 -20.45
N LYS A 399 1.12 19.74 -19.38
CA LYS A 399 -0.18 20.45 -19.37
C LYS A 399 -0.17 21.66 -20.31
N ASN A 400 0.91 22.44 -20.32
CA ASN A 400 1.04 23.66 -21.12
C ASN A 400 1.48 23.42 -22.58
N GLY A 401 2.12 22.27 -22.84
CA GLY A 401 2.68 21.91 -24.14
C GLY A 401 3.90 22.73 -24.55
N GLU A 402 4.47 22.37 -25.71
CA GLU A 402 5.68 23.00 -26.30
C GLU A 402 5.51 24.51 -26.59
N SER A 403 4.25 25.00 -26.55
CA SER A 403 3.83 26.40 -26.57
C SER A 403 4.55 27.30 -25.56
N ALA A 404 5.01 26.76 -24.43
CA ALA A 404 5.82 27.50 -23.45
C ALA A 404 7.31 27.56 -23.85
N ALA A 405 7.87 26.46 -24.37
CA ALA A 405 9.28 26.40 -24.77
C ALA A 405 9.60 27.38 -25.91
N LYS A 406 8.69 27.52 -26.90
CA LYS A 406 8.84 28.50 -27.98
C LYS A 406 8.80 29.96 -27.49
N ARG A 407 8.11 30.25 -26.39
CA ARG A 407 7.98 31.61 -25.82
C ARG A 407 9.11 32.01 -24.88
N ALA A 408 9.99 31.07 -24.52
CA ALA A 408 11.19 31.30 -23.73
C ALA A 408 12.46 31.43 -24.61
N MET A 409 12.31 31.45 -25.94
CA MET A 409 13.43 31.34 -26.89
C MET A 409 13.29 32.27 -28.11
N GLU A 410 12.74 33.47 -27.91
CA GLU A 410 12.88 34.60 -28.85
C GLU A 410 13.65 35.76 -28.17
N PRO A 411 14.68 36.34 -28.83
CA PRO A 411 15.45 37.44 -28.25
C PRO A 411 14.71 38.78 -28.34
N VAL A 412 14.97 39.66 -27.38
CA VAL A 412 14.33 40.99 -27.27
C VAL A 412 14.77 41.92 -28.40
N HIS A 413 13.94 42.04 -29.43
CA HIS A 413 13.95 43.23 -30.28
C HIS A 413 13.11 44.33 -29.63
N LYS A 414 13.79 45.34 -29.06
CA LYS A 414 13.13 46.55 -28.57
C LYS A 414 12.47 47.32 -29.71
N SER A 415 11.28 47.86 -29.46
CA SER A 415 10.69 48.89 -30.32
C SER A 415 11.59 50.12 -30.38
N LEU A 416 11.66 50.74 -31.55
CA LEU A 416 12.17 52.09 -31.77
C LEU A 416 11.14 52.86 -32.59
N GLU A 417 10.37 53.71 -31.91
CA GLU A 417 9.44 54.61 -32.57
C GLU A 417 10.17 55.83 -33.17
N GLY A 418 9.85 56.11 -34.42
CA GLY A 418 9.84 57.43 -35.07
C GLY A 418 10.93 58.47 -34.74
N ARG A 419 11.80 58.72 -35.72
CA ARG A 419 12.08 60.11 -36.13
C ARG A 419 12.20 60.25 -37.65
N GLN A 420 11.90 61.45 -38.13
CA GLN A 420 11.57 61.73 -39.54
C GLN A 420 12.77 62.27 -40.34
N ASN A 421 12.72 62.08 -41.67
CA ASN A 421 13.19 62.92 -42.79
C ASN A 421 14.50 63.75 -42.61
N THR A 422 15.46 63.72 -43.55
CA THR A 422 15.29 64.33 -44.89
C THR A 422 16.48 64.04 -45.86
N THR A 423 16.17 63.99 -47.16
CA THR A 423 16.97 64.42 -48.35
C THR A 423 18.45 63.99 -48.59
N ASN A 424 18.65 63.41 -49.78
CA ASN A 424 19.79 63.60 -50.72
C ASN A 424 21.19 63.08 -50.29
N ALA A 425 22.06 62.58 -51.18
CA ALA A 425 22.13 62.61 -52.64
C ALA A 425 22.73 61.32 -53.27
N HIS A 426 22.77 61.22 -54.60
CA HIS A 426 23.55 60.21 -55.34
C HIS A 426 25.03 60.57 -55.39
N GLU A 427 25.95 59.59 -55.39
CA GLU A 427 26.90 59.41 -56.50
C GLU A 427 27.72 58.09 -56.52
N ALA A 428 28.46 57.90 -57.63
CA ALA A 428 29.63 57.05 -57.83
C ALA A 428 29.57 55.52 -57.58
N LYS A 429 29.61 54.76 -58.68
CA LYS A 429 29.78 53.29 -58.72
C LYS A 429 31.24 52.86 -58.48
N ARG A 430 31.41 51.76 -57.73
CA ARG A 430 32.37 50.63 -57.92
C ARG A 430 33.61 50.83 -58.82
N GLN A 431 34.78 50.49 -58.29
CA GLN A 431 35.65 49.38 -58.75
C GLN A 431 36.88 49.19 -57.80
N ARG A 432 37.73 48.17 -58.00
CA ARG A 432 37.63 46.77 -57.53
C ARG A 432 39.05 46.16 -57.55
N LEU A 433 39.38 45.30 -56.57
CA LEU A 433 40.55 44.39 -56.53
C LEU A 433 41.98 44.99 -56.56
N THR A 434 42.76 44.66 -55.52
CA THR A 434 44.00 43.88 -55.72
C THR A 434 44.19 42.91 -54.55
N GLU A 435 44.57 41.68 -54.86
CA GLU A 435 44.99 40.58 -53.96
C GLU A 435 46.50 40.32 -54.21
N PRO A 436 47.14 39.28 -53.64
CA PRO A 436 47.21 38.81 -52.24
C PRO A 436 48.70 38.67 -51.82
N ILE A 437 49.01 37.84 -50.81
CA ILE A 437 50.03 36.74 -50.82
C ILE A 437 50.44 36.35 -49.38
N THR A 438 50.01 35.15 -48.97
CA THR A 438 50.57 34.26 -47.91
C THR A 438 51.66 33.36 -48.58
N PRO A 439 52.44 32.41 -47.96
CA PRO A 439 51.97 31.41 -46.98
C PRO A 439 52.96 30.66 -46.02
N SER A 440 52.35 29.90 -45.10
CA SER A 440 52.63 28.50 -44.65
C SER A 440 54.01 28.00 -44.20
N GLY A 441 54.02 27.19 -43.13
CA GLY A 441 55.08 26.29 -42.67
C GLY A 441 54.49 25.22 -41.72
N ASP A 442 54.97 23.97 -41.74
CA ASP A 442 54.12 22.81 -41.39
C ASP A 442 54.86 21.56 -40.82
N LYS A 443 54.39 21.07 -39.65
CA LYS A 443 54.45 19.68 -39.08
C LYS A 443 55.75 18.91 -38.74
N ILE A 444 55.66 18.15 -37.62
CA ILE A 444 56.10 16.75 -37.33
C ILE A 444 55.76 16.45 -35.83
N GLY A 445 55.48 15.24 -35.33
CA GLY A 445 55.23 13.90 -35.94
C GLY A 445 55.32 12.75 -34.89
N GLU A 446 54.57 11.64 -35.10
CA GLU A 446 54.69 10.31 -34.41
C GLU A 446 54.49 10.22 -32.87
N SER A 447 54.41 9.04 -32.21
CA SER A 447 53.65 7.78 -32.43
C SER A 447 53.64 6.92 -31.12
N GLY A 448 52.83 5.85 -31.00
CA GLY A 448 52.87 4.92 -29.85
C GLY A 448 51.60 4.06 -29.68
N ASP A 449 51.73 2.78 -29.28
CA ASP A 449 50.68 1.74 -29.44
C ASP A 449 50.60 0.73 -28.26
N ALA A 450 49.59 -0.15 -28.31
CA ALA A 450 49.49 -1.52 -27.75
C ALA A 450 48.84 -1.80 -26.36
N ASN A 451 47.81 -2.67 -26.42
CA ASN A 451 47.50 -3.81 -25.52
C ASN A 451 46.93 -3.56 -24.08
N GLN A 452 46.16 -4.48 -23.45
CA GLN A 452 45.84 -5.88 -23.79
C GLN A 452 44.48 -6.42 -23.22
N THR A 453 43.84 -7.34 -23.97
CA THR A 453 42.96 -8.48 -23.59
C THR A 453 41.75 -8.39 -22.61
N HIS A 454 40.57 -8.74 -23.17
CA HIS A 454 39.48 -9.55 -22.56
C HIS A 454 39.91 -11.05 -22.39
N PRO A 455 39.27 -11.93 -21.56
CA PRO A 455 37.88 -12.43 -21.66
C PRO A 455 37.12 -12.55 -20.30
N LEU A 456 35.82 -12.86 -20.15
CA LEU A 456 34.72 -13.37 -21.00
C LEU A 456 34.49 -14.91 -21.03
N SER A 457 33.64 -15.39 -20.11
CA SER A 457 32.78 -16.61 -20.17
C SER A 457 31.64 -16.41 -19.14
N THR A 458 30.34 -16.69 -19.34
CA THR A 458 29.54 -17.55 -20.25
C THR A 458 29.26 -18.95 -19.69
N GLU A 459 28.04 -19.13 -19.16
CA GLU A 459 27.19 -20.34 -19.00
C GLU A 459 26.16 -20.09 -17.85
N ALA A 460 25.15 -20.91 -17.57
CA ALA A 460 24.09 -21.50 -18.40
C ALA A 460 22.93 -21.94 -17.46
N LYS A 461 21.72 -22.14 -18.00
CA LYS A 461 20.50 -22.61 -17.27
C LYS A 461 20.30 -24.13 -17.48
N PRO A 462 19.33 -24.81 -16.81
CA PRO A 462 18.66 -24.57 -15.52
C PRO A 462 18.59 -25.85 -14.64
N ASN A 463 17.82 -25.85 -13.54
CA ASN A 463 16.81 -26.92 -13.35
C ASN A 463 15.71 -26.57 -12.33
N ASN A 464 14.56 -27.24 -12.43
CA ASN A 464 13.44 -27.15 -11.49
C ASN A 464 13.49 -28.30 -10.48
N LEU A 465 12.87 -28.14 -9.31
CA LEU A 465 12.12 -29.22 -8.66
C LEU A 465 11.05 -28.66 -7.72
N CYS A 466 9.88 -29.32 -7.69
CA CYS A 466 8.74 -28.98 -6.84
C CYS A 466 8.68 -29.92 -5.63
N GLY A 467 8.27 -29.41 -4.47
CA GLY A 467 8.14 -30.20 -3.24
C GLY A 467 6.87 -29.83 -2.47
N SER A 468 5.79 -30.57 -2.71
CA SER A 468 4.51 -30.38 -2.02
C SER A 468 4.58 -30.86 -0.56
N ILE A 469 4.17 -30.03 0.39
CA ILE A 469 3.99 -30.44 1.79
C ILE A 469 2.51 -30.77 2.03
N SER A 470 2.20 -32.06 2.10
CA SER A 470 0.90 -32.57 2.56
C SER A 470 1.02 -32.94 4.04
N ILE A 471 0.31 -32.24 4.93
CA ILE A 471 0.20 -32.63 6.35
C ILE A 471 -1.22 -33.08 6.65
N THR A 472 -1.32 -34.26 7.26
CA THR A 472 -2.56 -35.01 7.43
C THR A 472 -3.41 -34.53 8.60
N ARG A 473 -4.71 -34.36 8.33
CA ARG A 473 -5.78 -34.37 9.33
C ARG A 473 -5.64 -35.59 10.23
N LYS A 474 -5.62 -35.41 11.55
CA LYS A 474 -5.65 -36.51 12.53
C LYS A 474 -6.89 -36.37 13.40
N GLU A 475 -7.79 -37.34 13.28
CA GLU A 475 -8.99 -37.43 14.11
C GLU A 475 -8.66 -38.22 15.38
N THR A 476 -9.17 -37.77 16.52
CA THR A 476 -9.22 -38.54 17.77
C THR A 476 -10.58 -38.35 18.39
N SER A 477 -11.34 -39.44 18.50
CA SER A 477 -12.67 -39.47 19.09
C SER A 477 -12.63 -40.18 20.45
N ARG A 478 -13.37 -39.62 21.42
CA ARG A 478 -13.86 -40.22 22.68
C ARG A 478 -13.04 -41.36 23.32
N ALA A 479 -12.51 -41.05 24.49
CA ALA A 479 -12.99 -41.71 25.72
C ALA A 479 -13.50 -40.59 26.66
#